data_AF-A0A167GA89-F1
#
_entry.id   AF-A0A167GA89-F1
#
_cell.length_a   1.000
_cell.length_b   1.000
_cell.length_c   1.000
_cell.angle_alpha   90.00
_cell.angle_beta   90.00
_cell.angle_gamma   90.00
#
_symmetry.space_group_name_H-M   'P 1'
#
loop_
_entity.id
_entity.type
_entity.pdbx_description
1 polymer ?
#
loop_
_entity_poly.entity_id
_entity_poly.type
_entity_poly.pdbx_seq_one_letter_code
_entity_poly.pdbx_strand_id
1 'polypeptide(L)'
;MNKERIAILGLLFVALMATVTVVAHMACIPLGEACYRAQLAPEFLIEAAKQGTLLAPVATVFVSGLFGLCAAYALAGAGYMKRLPLTKLALITIATLCTLRGLAGMGLSFVLPELVTLFSVVASALWFICGVLTFLALKWLPSIPPLQSNITTDT
;
A
#
# COMPACT_ATOMS: atom_id res chain seq x y z
N MET A 1 9.58 -22.38 -11.44
CA MET A 1 10.63 -21.33 -11.50
C MET A 1 10.14 -19.95 -11.94
N ASN A 2 9.50 -19.74 -13.12
CA ASN A 2 9.16 -18.36 -13.54
C ASN A 2 8.02 -17.70 -12.72
N LYS A 3 6.98 -18.46 -12.36
CA LYS A 3 5.81 -17.92 -11.64
C LYS A 3 6.14 -17.48 -10.21
N GLU A 4 6.95 -18.25 -9.49
CA GLU A 4 7.38 -17.92 -8.12
C GLU A 4 8.24 -16.65 -8.10
N ARG A 5 9.17 -16.51 -9.04
CA ARG A 5 9.97 -15.28 -9.18
C ARG A 5 9.09 -14.06 -9.44
N ILE A 6 8.10 -14.18 -10.33
CA ILE A 6 7.15 -13.09 -10.60
C ILE A 6 6.34 -12.74 -9.34
N ALA A 7 5.89 -13.76 -8.58
CA ALA A 7 5.17 -13.55 -7.33
C ALA A 7 6.03 -12.80 -6.29
N ILE A 8 7.28 -13.22 -6.09
CA ILE A 8 8.22 -12.57 -5.16
C ILE A 8 8.48 -11.13 -5.58
N LEU A 9 8.81 -10.90 -6.86
CA LEU A 9 9.02 -9.54 -7.39
C LEU A 9 7.77 -8.68 -7.25
N GLY A 10 6.58 -9.25 -7.45
CA GLY A 10 5.30 -8.57 -7.23
C GLY A 10 5.12 -8.14 -5.78
N LEU A 11 5.42 -9.00 -4.80
CA LEU A 11 5.34 -8.67 -3.39
C LEU A 11 6.38 -7.61 -2.97
N LEU A 12 7.59 -7.67 -3.53
CA LEU A 12 8.60 -6.63 -3.31
C LEU A 12 8.15 -5.27 -3.87
N PHE A 13 7.53 -5.26 -5.05
CA PHE A 13 6.93 -4.06 -5.61
C PHE A 13 5.82 -3.50 -4.72
N VAL A 14 4.93 -4.37 -4.20
CA VAL A 14 3.88 -3.97 -3.25
C VAL A 14 4.49 -3.37 -1.98
N ALA A 15 5.54 -3.98 -1.43
CA ALA A 15 6.23 -3.47 -0.25
C ALA A 15 6.86 -2.09 -0.50
N LEU A 16 7.48 -1.89 -1.67
CA LEU A 16 8.04 -0.61 -2.08
C LEU A 16 6.95 0.46 -2.19
N MET A 17 5.86 0.18 -2.88
CA MET A 17 4.74 1.12 -3.05
C MET A 17 4.08 1.47 -1.72
N ALA A 18 3.92 0.49 -0.83
CA ALA A 18 3.41 0.72 0.52
C ALA A 18 4.34 1.65 1.32
N THR A 19 5.66 1.43 1.24
CA THR A 19 6.66 2.30 1.91
C THR A 19 6.64 3.72 1.37
N VAL A 20 6.58 3.90 0.05
CA VAL A 20 6.43 5.23 -0.57
C VAL A 20 5.15 5.92 -0.08
N THR A 21 4.07 5.16 0.10
CA THR A 21 2.80 5.70 0.57
C THR A 21 2.84 6.11 2.04
N VAL A 22 3.59 5.40 2.89
CA VAL A 22 3.87 5.84 4.27
C VAL A 22 4.53 7.21 4.27
N VAL A 23 5.58 7.39 3.45
CA VAL A 23 6.29 8.67 3.34
C VAL A 23 5.36 9.76 2.83
N ALA A 24 4.56 9.48 1.80
CA ALA A 24 3.61 10.44 1.24
C ALA A 24 2.54 10.88 2.26
N HIS A 25 2.01 9.97 3.08
CA HIS A 25 1.06 10.33 4.13
C HIS A 25 1.74 11.13 5.24
N MET A 26 2.89 10.68 5.75
CA MET A 26 3.62 11.41 6.79
C MET A 26 4.02 12.82 6.35
N ALA A 27 4.30 13.03 5.05
CA ALA A 27 4.58 14.34 4.49
C ALA A 27 3.38 15.31 4.57
N CYS A 28 2.14 14.83 4.72
CA CYS A 28 0.98 15.71 4.93
C CYS A 28 0.98 16.41 6.29
N ILE A 29 1.68 15.89 7.29
CA ILE A 29 1.76 16.55 8.60
C ILE A 29 2.41 17.94 8.46
N PRO A 30 3.60 18.08 7.83
CA PRO A 30 4.18 19.41 7.59
C PRO A 30 3.58 20.16 6.39
N LEU A 31 3.10 19.48 5.34
CA LEU A 31 2.56 20.14 4.13
C LEU A 31 1.11 20.63 4.30
N GLY A 32 0.39 20.11 5.30
CA GLY A 32 -0.96 20.55 5.66
C GLY A 32 -2.02 20.22 4.62
N GLU A 33 -3.05 21.08 4.58
CA GLU A 33 -4.30 20.94 3.81
C GLU A 33 -4.12 20.51 2.35
N ALA A 34 -3.19 21.12 1.61
CA ALA A 34 -3.01 20.83 0.19
C ALA A 34 -2.61 19.36 -0.05
N CYS A 35 -1.80 18.80 0.85
CA CYS A 35 -1.43 17.39 0.80
C CYS A 35 -2.62 16.48 1.10
N TYR A 36 -3.44 16.82 2.11
CA TYR A 36 -4.65 16.07 2.44
C TYR A 36 -5.65 16.06 1.28
N ARG A 37 -5.87 17.21 0.63
CA ARG A 37 -6.72 17.28 -0.58
C ARG A 37 -6.17 16.45 -1.73
N ALA A 38 -4.86 16.53 -1.99
CA ALA A 38 -4.23 15.76 -3.06
C ALA A 38 -4.41 14.24 -2.87
N GLN A 39 -4.48 13.78 -1.61
CA GLN A 39 -4.70 12.38 -1.23
C GLN A 39 -6.17 11.99 -1.08
N LEU A 40 -7.11 12.84 -1.52
CA LEU A 40 -8.57 12.63 -1.38
C LEU A 40 -9.01 12.41 0.08
N ALA A 41 -8.38 13.10 1.03
CA ALA A 41 -8.86 13.08 2.40
C ALA A 41 -10.28 13.66 2.48
N PRO A 42 -11.13 13.14 3.38
CA PRO A 42 -12.48 13.67 3.55
C PRO A 42 -12.44 15.09 4.13
N GLU A 43 -13.45 15.91 3.80
CA GLU A 43 -13.51 17.33 4.18
C GLU A 43 -13.34 17.58 5.68
N PHE A 44 -13.90 16.73 6.55
CA PHE A 44 -13.72 16.88 8.00
C PHE A 44 -12.24 16.79 8.42
N LEU A 45 -11.42 16.03 7.69
CA LEU A 45 -10.00 15.84 7.99
C LEU A 45 -9.17 16.99 7.41
N ILE A 46 -9.60 17.55 6.29
CA ILE A 46 -9.03 18.77 5.70
C ILE A 46 -9.28 19.97 6.62
N GLU A 47 -10.50 20.13 7.11
CA GLU A 47 -10.84 21.18 8.08
C GLU A 47 -10.11 20.99 9.41
N ALA A 48 -9.98 19.75 9.89
CA ALA A 48 -9.18 19.42 11.06
C ALA A 48 -7.70 19.83 10.89
N ALA A 49 -7.13 19.66 9.68
CA ALA A 49 -5.77 20.08 9.36
C ALA A 49 -5.64 21.61 9.29
N LYS A 50 -6.61 22.32 8.71
CA LYS A 50 -6.67 23.80 8.70
C LYS A 50 -6.71 24.40 10.11
N GLN A 51 -7.52 23.79 10.97
CA GLN A 51 -7.70 24.23 12.36
C GLN A 51 -6.51 23.87 13.26
N GLY A 52 -5.52 23.12 12.75
CA GLY A 52 -4.35 22.69 13.53
C GLY A 52 -4.68 21.68 14.63
N THR A 53 -5.79 20.95 14.50
CA THR A 53 -6.18 19.93 15.48
C THR A 53 -5.33 18.67 15.34
N LEU A 54 -5.23 17.87 16.41
CA LEU A 54 -4.49 16.60 16.37
C LEU A 54 -5.19 15.49 15.58
N LEU A 55 -6.43 15.69 15.14
CA LEU A 55 -7.21 14.67 14.43
C LEU A 55 -6.56 14.30 13.10
N ALA A 56 -6.15 15.28 12.30
CA ALA A 56 -5.50 15.02 11.00
C ALA A 56 -4.13 14.32 11.16
N PRO A 57 -3.21 14.77 12.03
CA PRO A 57 -1.95 14.05 12.29
C PRO A 57 -2.15 12.63 12.83
N VAL A 58 -3.06 12.43 13.80
CA VAL A 58 -3.31 11.10 14.38
C VAL A 58 -3.86 10.15 13.32
N ALA A 59 -4.82 10.58 12.51
CA ALA A 59 -5.34 9.78 11.41
C ALA A 59 -4.24 9.46 10.37
N THR A 60 -3.36 10.41 10.10
CA THR A 60 -2.22 10.23 9.17
C THR A 60 -1.26 9.17 9.68
N VAL A 61 -0.86 9.24 10.95
CA VAL A 61 0.01 8.25 11.58
C VAL A 61 -0.65 6.87 11.58
N PHE A 62 -1.96 6.80 11.89
CA PHE A 62 -2.70 5.55 11.88
C PHE A 62 -2.72 4.89 10.50
N VAL A 63 -3.10 5.63 9.45
CA VAL A 63 -3.12 5.13 8.07
C VAL A 63 -1.71 4.76 7.59
N SER A 64 -0.72 5.58 7.93
CA SER A 64 0.69 5.29 7.62
C SER A 64 1.16 4.01 8.32
N GLY A 65 0.73 3.76 9.56
CA GLY A 65 1.00 2.52 10.28
C GLY A 65 0.40 1.30 9.57
N LEU A 66 -0.84 1.41 9.07
CA LEU A 66 -1.47 0.35 8.29
C LEU A 66 -0.68 0.03 7.02
N PHE A 67 -0.23 1.04 6.27
CA PHE A 67 0.62 0.82 5.09
C PHE A 67 1.99 0.24 5.45
N GLY A 68 2.58 0.65 6.58
CA GLY A 68 3.81 0.05 7.11
C GLY A 68 3.65 -1.43 7.43
N LEU A 69 2.51 -1.82 8.03
CA LEU A 69 2.17 -3.23 8.25
C LEU A 69 2.03 -3.98 6.92
N CYS A 70 1.34 -3.39 5.93
CA CYS A 70 1.24 -4.00 4.59
C CYS A 70 2.62 -4.25 3.97
N ALA A 71 3.54 -3.29 4.08
CA ALA A 71 4.92 -3.45 3.60
C ALA A 71 5.64 -4.60 4.33
N ALA A 72 5.54 -4.65 5.66
CA ALA A 72 6.14 -5.71 6.46
C ALA A 72 5.58 -7.11 6.10
N TYR A 73 4.26 -7.23 5.95
CA TYR A 73 3.62 -8.49 5.55
C TYR A 73 3.94 -8.89 4.11
N ALA A 74 4.06 -7.94 3.18
CA ALA A 74 4.49 -8.21 1.81
C ALA A 74 5.94 -8.73 1.77
N LEU A 75 6.86 -8.12 2.55
CA LEU A 75 8.23 -8.62 2.72
C LEU A 75 8.29 -10.00 3.38
N ALA A 76 7.45 -10.26 4.38
CA ALA A 76 7.33 -11.57 4.99
C ALA A 76 6.81 -12.62 4.00
N GLY A 77 5.85 -12.26 3.13
CA GLY A 77 5.35 -13.10 2.05
C GLY A 77 6.39 -13.37 0.95
N ALA A 78 7.30 -12.43 0.72
CA ALA A 78 8.42 -12.56 -0.21
C ALA A 78 9.58 -13.41 0.35
N GLY A 79 9.55 -13.78 1.64
CA GLY A 79 10.64 -14.53 2.28
C GLY A 79 11.84 -13.66 2.67
N TYR A 80 11.67 -12.35 2.89
CA TYR A 80 12.74 -11.46 3.37
C TYR A 80 12.69 -11.16 4.87
N MET A 81 11.60 -11.52 5.55
CA MET A 81 11.42 -11.32 6.99
C MET A 81 11.00 -12.61 7.68
N LYS A 82 11.28 -12.74 9.00
CA LYS A 82 10.82 -13.88 9.79
C LYS A 82 9.32 -14.05 9.61
N ARG A 83 8.88 -15.30 9.48
CA ARG A 83 7.47 -15.64 9.25
C ARG A 83 6.59 -15.04 10.36
N LEU A 84 5.79 -14.04 10.04
CA LEU A 84 4.75 -13.57 10.95
C LEU A 84 3.60 -14.59 10.98
N PRO A 85 2.95 -14.80 12.14
CA PRO A 85 1.70 -15.53 12.16
C PRO A 85 0.68 -14.83 11.25
N LEU A 86 -0.14 -15.61 10.54
CA LEU A 86 -1.22 -15.13 9.66
C LEU A 86 -0.79 -14.40 8.36
N THR A 87 0.45 -14.55 7.87
CA THR A 87 0.87 -13.87 6.61
C THR A 87 -0.05 -14.12 5.42
N LYS A 88 -0.62 -15.34 5.27
CA LYS A 88 -1.61 -15.60 4.20
C LYS A 88 -2.86 -14.75 4.34
N LEU A 89 -3.42 -14.63 5.55
CA LEU A 89 -4.59 -13.80 5.80
C LEU A 89 -4.26 -12.33 5.57
N ALA A 90 -3.09 -11.87 6.03
CA ALA A 90 -2.62 -10.51 5.80
C ALA A 90 -2.51 -10.21 4.30
N LEU A 91 -1.90 -11.10 3.51
CA LEU A 91 -1.82 -10.94 2.05
C LEU A 91 -3.19 -10.93 1.37
N ILE A 92 -4.15 -11.72 1.84
CA ILE A 92 -5.55 -11.67 1.36
C ILE A 92 -6.13 -10.29 1.65
N THR A 93 -5.99 -9.80 2.89
CA THR A 93 -6.49 -8.47 3.26
C THR A 93 -5.82 -7.36 2.46
N ILE A 94 -4.51 -7.44 2.22
CA ILE A 94 -3.77 -6.49 1.39
C ILE A 94 -4.32 -6.51 -0.04
N ALA A 95 -4.46 -7.69 -0.65
CA ALA A 95 -5.02 -7.81 -1.98
C ALA A 95 -6.41 -7.16 -2.07
N THR A 96 -7.30 -7.49 -1.12
CA THR A 96 -8.65 -6.93 -1.07
C THR A 96 -8.64 -5.41 -0.89
N LEU A 97 -7.88 -4.88 0.08
CA LEU A 97 -7.81 -3.45 0.36
C LEU A 97 -7.20 -2.66 -0.81
N CYS A 98 -6.12 -3.17 -1.41
CA CYS A 98 -5.47 -2.56 -2.56
C CYS A 98 -6.40 -2.50 -3.77
N THR A 99 -7.09 -3.61 -4.07
CA THR A 99 -8.06 -3.66 -5.17
C THR A 99 -9.26 -2.76 -4.91
N LEU A 100 -9.83 -2.79 -3.70
CA LEU A 100 -10.95 -1.91 -3.33
C LEU A 100 -10.56 -0.44 -3.40
N ARG A 101 -9.38 -0.06 -2.89
CA ARG A 101 -8.87 1.31 -2.95
C ARG A 101 -8.67 1.76 -4.39
N GLY A 102 -8.05 0.93 -5.23
CA GLY A 102 -7.84 1.24 -6.64
C GLY A 102 -9.16 1.42 -7.38
N LEU A 103 -10.13 0.53 -7.12
CA LEU A 103 -11.46 0.60 -7.73
C LEU A 103 -12.28 1.78 -7.23
N ALA A 104 -12.20 2.12 -5.94
CA ALA A 104 -12.87 3.28 -5.36
C ALA A 104 -12.33 4.59 -5.95
N GLY A 105 -11.01 4.71 -6.13
CA GLY A 105 -10.42 5.89 -6.77
C GLY A 105 -10.79 6.01 -8.26
N MET A 106 -10.86 4.89 -8.98
CA MET A 106 -11.36 4.87 -10.36
C MET A 106 -12.85 5.23 -10.41
N GLY A 107 -13.68 4.64 -9.54
CA GLY A 107 -15.11 4.94 -9.46
C GLY A 107 -15.38 6.41 -9.13
N LEU A 108 -14.65 6.97 -8.17
CA LEU A 108 -14.73 8.39 -7.84
C LEU A 108 -14.33 9.27 -9.03
N SER A 109 -13.36 8.84 -9.83
CA SER A 109 -12.97 9.57 -11.05
C SER A 109 -14.09 9.65 -12.09
N PHE A 110 -14.96 8.64 -12.15
CA PHE A 110 -16.12 8.66 -13.06
C PHE A 110 -17.29 9.49 -12.51
N VAL A 111 -17.51 9.47 -11.19
CA VAL A 111 -18.66 10.15 -10.57
C VAL A 111 -18.37 11.62 -10.27
N LEU A 112 -17.18 11.94 -9.76
CA LEU A 112 -16.76 13.27 -9.32
C LEU A 112 -15.35 13.59 -9.85
N PRO A 113 -15.21 13.80 -11.17
CA PRO A 113 -13.91 14.08 -11.81
C PRO A 113 -13.24 15.36 -11.28
N GLU A 114 -14.00 16.31 -10.74
CA GLU A 114 -13.43 17.56 -10.19
C GLU A 114 -12.68 17.37 -8.87
N LEU A 115 -12.95 16.30 -8.12
CA LEU A 115 -12.28 16.01 -6.85
C LEU A 115 -11.01 15.20 -7.03
N VAL A 116 -10.83 14.51 -8.17
CA VAL A 116 -9.68 13.64 -8.42
C VAL A 116 -8.55 14.37 -9.12
N THR A 117 -7.38 14.32 -8.49
CA THR A 117 -6.14 14.82 -9.07
C THR A 117 -5.46 13.73 -9.92
N LEU A 118 -4.57 14.13 -10.84
CA LEU A 118 -3.72 13.19 -11.58
C LEU A 118 -2.96 12.25 -10.63
N PHE A 119 -2.47 12.79 -9.50
CA PHE A 119 -1.82 12.02 -8.45
C PHE A 119 -2.73 10.90 -7.94
N SER A 120 -3.99 11.22 -7.64
CA SER A 120 -4.95 10.23 -7.14
C SER A 120 -5.29 9.16 -8.17
N VAL A 121 -5.44 9.52 -9.44
CA VAL A 121 -5.70 8.55 -10.53
C VAL A 121 -4.52 7.59 -10.69
N VAL A 122 -3.30 8.13 -10.76
CA VAL A 122 -2.07 7.32 -10.87
C VAL A 122 -1.89 6.43 -9.65
N ALA A 123 -2.10 6.96 -8.44
CA ALA A 123 -2.05 6.18 -7.22
C ALA A 123 -3.09 5.05 -7.25
N SER A 124 -4.32 5.33 -7.66
CA SER A 124 -5.39 4.32 -7.73
C SER A 124 -5.04 3.19 -8.69
N ALA A 125 -4.49 3.50 -9.86
CA ALA A 125 -4.01 2.50 -10.82
C ALA A 125 -2.87 1.65 -10.25
N LEU A 126 -1.86 2.26 -9.62
CA LEU A 126 -0.74 1.55 -8.99
C LEU A 126 -1.22 0.62 -7.88
N TRP A 127 -2.14 1.09 -7.04
CA TRP A 127 -2.70 0.29 -5.95
C TRP A 127 -3.60 -0.84 -6.45
N PHE A 128 -4.33 -0.63 -7.55
CA PHE A 128 -5.06 -1.71 -8.22
C PHE A 128 -4.09 -2.80 -8.73
N ILE A 129 -3.00 -2.41 -9.40
CA ILE A 129 -1.95 -3.33 -9.87
C ILE A 129 -1.34 -4.09 -8.68
N CYS A 130 -1.04 -3.42 -7.57
CA CYS A 130 -0.56 -4.05 -6.35
C CYS A 130 -1.52 -5.12 -5.82
N GLY A 131 -2.83 -4.86 -5.86
CA GLY A 131 -3.86 -5.83 -5.48
C GLY A 131 -3.83 -7.08 -6.36
N VAL A 132 -3.76 -6.90 -7.69
CA VAL A 132 -3.66 -8.01 -8.65
C VAL A 132 -2.37 -8.81 -8.45
N LEU A 133 -1.23 -8.14 -8.29
CA LEU A 133 0.06 -8.80 -8.03
C LEU A 133 0.04 -9.62 -6.74
N THR A 134 -0.56 -9.08 -5.68
CA THR A 134 -0.70 -9.79 -4.40
C THR A 134 -1.62 -11.02 -4.54
N PHE A 135 -2.70 -10.91 -5.32
CA PHE A 135 -3.59 -12.04 -5.60
C PHE A 135 -2.90 -13.14 -6.42
N LEU A 136 -2.12 -12.75 -7.44
CA LEU A 136 -1.30 -13.69 -8.21
C LEU A 136 -0.25 -14.37 -7.32
N ALA A 137 0.38 -13.61 -6.42
CA ALA A 137 1.33 -14.16 -5.46
C ALA A 137 0.66 -15.19 -4.53
N LEU A 138 -0.53 -14.92 -3.99
CA LEU A 138 -1.30 -15.88 -3.20
C LEU A 138 -1.62 -17.17 -3.97
N LYS A 139 -1.94 -17.06 -5.26
CA LYS A 139 -2.27 -18.21 -6.11
C LYS A 139 -1.05 -19.04 -6.49
N TRP A 140 0.09 -18.39 -6.73
CA TRP A 140 1.31 -19.04 -7.23
C TRP A 140 2.27 -19.46 -6.13
N LEU A 141 2.10 -18.96 -4.90
CA LEU A 141 2.91 -19.25 -3.74
C LEU A 141 2.09 -20.05 -2.72
N PRO A 142 1.88 -21.37 -2.94
CA PRO A 142 1.09 -22.21 -2.02
C PRO A 142 1.73 -22.31 -0.63
N SER A 143 3.06 -22.16 -0.55
CA SER A 143 3.82 -22.01 0.68
C SER A 143 4.80 -20.84 0.55
N ILE A 144 4.98 -20.06 1.62
CA ILE A 144 5.92 -18.94 1.64
C ILE A 144 7.34 -19.51 1.54
N PRO A 145 8.17 -19.01 0.61
CA PRO A 145 9.54 -19.47 0.45
C PRO A 145 10.33 -19.25 1.75
N PRO A 146 11.29 -20.13 2.08
CA PRO A 146 12.18 -19.92 3.22
C PRO A 146 12.93 -18.60 3.06
N LEU A 147 13.38 -18.02 4.19
CA LEU A 147 14.15 -16.80 4.19
C LEU A 147 15.29 -16.94 3.16
N GLN A 148 15.35 -16.06 2.16
CA GLN A 148 16.25 -16.22 1.02
C GLN A 148 17.71 -16.07 1.49
N SER A 149 18.33 -17.17 1.93
CA SER A 149 19.67 -17.19 2.55
C SER A 149 20.82 -17.07 1.55
N ASN A 150 20.53 -17.06 0.24
CA ASN A 150 21.54 -17.17 -0.81
C ASN A 150 21.67 -15.88 -1.62
N ILE A 151 22.18 -14.83 -0.98
CA ILE A 151 22.76 -13.66 -1.68
C ILE A 151 24.31 -13.72 -1.67
N THR A 152 24.94 -14.71 -1.00
CA THR A 152 26.41 -14.78 -0.85
C THR A 152 27.12 -15.91 -1.59
N THR A 153 26.59 -16.42 -2.70
CA THR A 153 27.37 -17.34 -3.57
C THR A 153 27.08 -17.02 -5.03
N ASP A 154 27.73 -15.98 -5.54
CA ASP A 154 28.21 -15.88 -6.93
C ASP A 154 29.06 -14.61 -7.04
N THR A 155 30.30 -14.71 -6.56
CA THR A 155 31.44 -13.85 -6.94
C THR A 155 32.60 -14.77 -7.30
#